data_AF-A0AAV5FQW0-F1
#
_entry.id   AF-A0AAV5FQW0-F1
#
_cell.length_a   1.000
_cell.length_b   1.000
_cell.length_c   1.000
_cell.angle_alpha   90.00
_cell.angle_beta   90.00
_cell.angle_gamma   90.00
#
_symmetry.space_group_name_H-M   'P 1'
#
loop_
_entity.id
_entity.type
_entity.pdbx_description
1 polymer ?
#
loop_
_entity_poly.entity_id
_entity_poly.type
_entity_poly.pdbx_seq_one_letter_code
_entity_poly.pdbx_strand_id
1 'polypeptide(L)'
;MERMKVICESILSKKLDVESVAGVLALADQHHCSQLKDACIEFIISSNRLDDVVDSQGYSQLKRTCPTVIVEALERSAKSRKI
;
A
#
# COMPACT_ATOMS: atom_id res chain seq x y z
N MET A 1 -14.68 -15.86 9.19
CA MET A 1 -13.41 -15.10 9.22
C MET A 1 -13.46 -13.82 8.40
N GLU A 2 -14.24 -13.75 7.32
CA GLU A 2 -14.29 -12.55 6.46
C GLU A 2 -14.69 -11.26 7.19
N ARG A 3 -15.67 -11.30 8.10
CA ARG A 3 -16.05 -10.11 8.89
C ARG A 3 -14.90 -9.55 9.73
N MET A 4 -14.02 -10.41 10.24
CA MET A 4 -12.87 -9.99 11.03
C MET A 4 -11.78 -9.40 10.13
N LYS A 5 -11.60 -9.96 8.92
CA LYS A 5 -10.70 -9.42 7.88
C LYS A 5 -11.07 -7.98 7.55
N VAL A 6 -12.35 -7.70 7.27
CA VAL A 6 -12.84 -6.34 6.96
C VAL A 6 -12.60 -5.35 8.11
N ILE A 7 -12.79 -5.77 9.36
CA ILE A 7 -12.52 -4.93 10.53
C ILE A 7 -11.03 -4.61 10.64
N CYS A 8 -10.16 -5.61 10.45
CA CYS A 8 -8.71 -5.43 10.44
C CYS A 8 -8.28 -4.48 9.32
N GLU A 9 -8.79 -4.67 8.10
CA GLU A 9 -8.52 -3.78 6.96
C GLU A 9 -8.92 -2.34 7.31
N SER A 10 -10.12 -2.12 7.87
CA SER A 10 -10.58 -0.78 8.26
C SER A 10 -9.70 -0.10 9.33
N ILE A 11 -9.22 -0.87 10.32
CA ILE A 11 -8.35 -0.34 11.38
C ILE A 11 -6.95 -0.04 10.83
N LEU A 12 -6.39 -0.95 10.04
CA LEU A 12 -5.05 -0.80 9.45
C LEU A 12 -5.00 0.39 8.49
N SER A 13 -6.01 0.55 7.63
CA SER A 13 -6.07 1.70 6.70
C SER A 13 -6.08 3.05 7.41
N LYS A 14 -6.62 3.12 8.63
CA LYS A 14 -6.64 4.36 9.45
C LYS A 14 -5.33 4.64 10.19
N LYS A 15 -4.46 3.64 10.30
CA LYS A 15 -3.17 3.73 11.01
C LYS A 15 -1.97 3.71 10.07
N LEU A 16 -2.20 3.90 8.77
CA LEU A 16 -1.11 3.96 7.80
C LEU A 16 -0.22 5.17 8.10
N ASP A 17 1.07 4.90 8.18
CA ASP A 17 2.12 5.89 8.26
C ASP A 17 3.18 5.58 7.20
N VAL A 18 4.10 6.52 6.97
CA VAL A 18 5.12 6.40 5.92
C VAL A 18 6.08 5.23 6.15
N GLU A 19 6.39 4.87 7.40
CA GLU A 19 7.28 3.76 7.72
C GLU A 19 6.56 2.41 7.59
N SER A 20 5.27 2.36 7.94
CA SER A 20 4.49 1.12 7.96
C SER A 20 3.76 0.80 6.66
N VAL A 21 3.41 1.79 5.83
CA VAL A 21 2.54 1.59 4.65
C VAL A 21 3.10 0.56 3.67
N ALA A 22 4.41 0.52 3.46
CA ALA A 22 5.03 -0.45 2.56
C ALA A 22 4.96 -1.89 3.10
N GLY A 23 5.11 -2.07 4.42
CA GLY A 23 4.96 -3.37 5.07
C GLY A 23 3.51 -3.84 5.06
N VAL A 24 2.57 -2.95 5.38
CA VAL A 24 1.14 -3.24 5.35
C VAL A 24 0.67 -3.58 3.93
N LEU A 25 1.19 -2.89 2.92
CA LEU A 25 0.91 -3.17 1.51
C LEU A 25 1.39 -4.57 1.09
N ALA A 26 2.60 -4.99 1.50
CA ALA A 26 3.10 -6.33 1.24
C ALA A 26 2.18 -7.40 1.84
N LEU A 27 1.74 -7.21 3.09
CA LEU A 27 0.84 -8.12 3.78
C LEU A 27 -0.54 -8.16 3.12
N ALA A 28 -1.06 -7.00 2.70
CA ALA A 28 -2.35 -6.91 2.03
C ALA A 28 -2.35 -7.67 0.69
N ASP A 29 -1.26 -7.59 -0.07
CA ASP A 29 -1.10 -8.35 -1.31
C ASP A 29 -1.01 -9.86 -1.05
N GLN A 30 -0.18 -10.27 -0.09
CA GLN A 30 0.00 -11.67 0.29
C GLN A 30 -1.28 -12.35 0.80
N HIS A 31 -2.12 -11.61 1.53
CA HIS A 31 -3.36 -12.12 2.10
C HIS A 31 -4.61 -11.80 1.25
N HIS A 32 -4.42 -11.27 0.04
CA HIS A 32 -5.50 -10.87 -0.86
C HIS A 32 -6.54 -9.96 -0.17
N CYS A 33 -6.06 -9.00 0.62
CA CYS A 33 -6.86 -7.97 1.29
C CYS A 33 -7.02 -6.78 0.34
N SER A 34 -7.93 -6.88 -0.63
CA SER A 34 -8.01 -5.89 -1.72
C SER A 34 -8.34 -4.48 -1.24
N GLN A 35 -9.18 -4.30 -0.22
CA GLN A 35 -9.54 -2.95 0.25
C GLN A 35 -8.37 -2.27 0.96
N LEU A 36 -7.65 -3.03 1.80
CA LEU A 36 -6.43 -2.53 2.45
C LEU A 36 -5.32 -2.24 1.44
N LYS A 37 -5.14 -3.11 0.43
CA LYS A 37 -4.17 -2.91 -0.65
C LYS A 37 -4.46 -1.60 -1.38
N ASP A 38 -5.71 -1.38 -1.76
CA ASP A 38 -6.16 -0.17 -2.44
C ASP A 38 -5.90 1.08 -1.59
N ALA A 39 -6.25 1.05 -0.29
CA ALA A 39 -5.99 2.15 0.63
C ALA A 39 -4.50 2.46 0.80
N CYS A 40 -3.64 1.43 0.85
CA CYS A 40 -2.19 1.63 0.92
C CYS A 40 -1.63 2.25 -0.36
N ILE A 41 -2.08 1.78 -1.53
CA ILE A 41 -1.68 2.33 -2.83
C ILE A 41 -2.13 3.79 -2.95
N GLU A 42 -3.38 4.09 -2.57
CA GLU A 42 -3.88 5.47 -2.55
C GLU A 42 -3.07 6.35 -1.60
N PHE A 43 -2.75 5.88 -0.39
CA PHE A 43 -1.92 6.64 0.55
C PHE A 43 -0.56 6.99 -0.04
N ILE A 44 0.10 6.03 -0.71
CA ILE A 44 1.41 6.23 -1.35
C ILE A 44 1.32 7.23 -2.51
N ILE A 45 0.27 7.15 -3.33
CA ILE A 45 0.11 8.01 -4.52
C ILE A 45 -0.35 9.42 -4.15
N SER A 46 -1.24 9.55 -3.16
CA SER A 46 -1.85 10.83 -2.76
C SER A 46 -0.99 11.63 -1.78
N SER A 47 -0.07 10.96 -1.07
CA SER A 47 0.82 11.66 -0.15
C SER A 47 1.88 12.44 -0.91
N ASN A 48 2.06 13.70 -0.53
CA ASN A 48 3.24 14.52 -0.88
C ASN A 48 4.53 14.00 -0.19
N ARG A 49 4.55 12.73 0.21
CA ARG A 49 5.57 12.04 1.00
C ARG A 49 6.03 10.75 0.30
N LEU A 50 5.78 10.65 -1.01
CA LEU A 50 6.24 9.51 -1.81
C LEU A 50 7.75 9.33 -1.67
N ASP A 51 8.52 10.42 -1.65
CA ASP A 51 9.97 10.39 -1.42
C ASP A 51 10.30 9.77 -0.05
N ASP A 52 9.63 10.19 1.02
CA ASP A 52 9.82 9.59 2.35
C ASP A 52 9.47 8.08 2.36
N VAL A 53 8.43 7.67 1.64
CA VAL A 53 8.05 6.24 1.52
C VAL A 53 9.14 5.48 0.77
N VAL A 54 9.66 6.03 -0.33
CA VAL A 54 10.72 5.40 -1.12
C VAL A 54 12.02 5.26 -0.32
N ASP A 55 12.32 6.23 0.53
CA ASP A 55 13.48 6.22 1.43
C ASP A 55 13.30 5.30 2.65
N SER A 56 12.07 4.86 2.93
CA SER A 56 11.79 3.96 4.04
C SER A 56 12.40 2.56 3.84
N GLN A 57 12.83 1.95 4.95
CA GLN A 57 13.27 0.56 4.96
C GLN A 57 12.15 -0.41 4.51
N GLY A 58 10.90 -0.10 4.86
CA GLY A 58 9.73 -0.89 4.46
C GLY A 58 9.58 -0.98 2.94
N TYR A 59 9.82 0.13 2.22
CA TYR A 59 9.75 0.14 0.75
C TYR A 59 10.88 -0.66 0.11
N SER A 60 12.09 -0.58 0.67
CA SER A 60 13.21 -1.41 0.22
C SER A 60 12.93 -2.92 0.37
N GLN A 61 12.23 -3.31 1.43
CA GLN A 61 11.77 -4.69 1.61
C GLN A 61 10.67 -5.05 0.63
N LEU A 62 9.68 -4.18 0.44
CA LEU A 62 8.59 -4.35 -0.51
C LEU A 62 9.10 -4.59 -1.93
N LYS A 63 10.14 -3.88 -2.37
CA LYS A 63 10.80 -4.10 -3.68
C LYS A 63 11.34 -5.52 -3.85
N ARG A 64 11.78 -6.15 -2.77
CA ARG A 64 12.35 -7.51 -2.80
C ARG A 64 11.28 -8.59 -2.69
N THR A 65 10.27 -8.37 -1.85
CA THR A 65 9.24 -9.38 -1.57
C THR A 65 8.09 -9.36 -2.57
N CYS A 66 7.65 -8.17 -2.98
CA CYS A 66 6.44 -7.97 -3.79
C CYS A 66 6.65 -6.88 -4.86
N PRO A 67 7.59 -7.06 -5.82
CA PRO A 67 7.90 -6.04 -6.83
C PRO A 67 6.71 -5.72 -7.75
N THR A 68 5.82 -6.68 -7.98
CA THR A 68 4.60 -6.52 -8.81
C THR A 68 3.65 -5.46 -8.24
N VAL A 69 3.56 -5.35 -6.92
CA VAL A 69 2.68 -4.39 -6.25
C VAL A 69 3.13 -2.95 -6.51
N ILE A 70 4.43 -2.73 -6.65
CA ILE A 70 4.99 -1.42 -6.99
C ILE A 70 4.62 -1.04 -8.42
N VAL A 71 4.71 -1.99 -9.35
CA VAL A 71 4.27 -1.77 -10.73
C VAL A 71 2.79 -1.42 -10.77
N GLU A 72 1.95 -2.15 -10.04
CA GLU A 72 0.51 -1.89 -9.95
C GLU A 72 0.19 -0.49 -9.38
N ALA A 73 0.91 -0.07 -8.32
CA ALA A 73 0.79 1.27 -7.76
C ALA A 73 1.17 2.36 -8.78
N LEU A 74 2.24 2.15 -9.54
CA LEU A 74 2.66 3.07 -10.61
C LEU A 74 1.65 3.13 -11.76
N GLU A 75 1.09 2.00 -12.17
CA GLU A 75 0.06 1.94 -13.21
C GLU A 75 -1.22 2.67 -12.76
N ARG A 76 -1.62 2.52 -11.50
CA ARG A 76 -2.75 3.28 -10.93
C ARG A 76 -2.46 4.78 -10.89
N SER A 77 -1.27 5.18 -10.43
CA SER A 77 -0.83 6.59 -10.46
C SER A 77 -0.88 7.20 -11.86
N ALA A 78 -0.45 6.44 -12.88
CA ALA A 78 -0.45 6.89 -14.26
C ALA A 78 -1.87 7.00 -14.86
N LYS A 79 -2.81 6.15 -14.41
CA LYS A 79 -4.23 6.21 -14.82
C LYS A 79 -4.94 7.41 -14.18
N SER A 80 -4.71 7.66 -12.89
CA SER A 80 -5.35 8.77 -12.17
C SER A 80 -4.91 10.16 -12.65
N ARG A 81 -3.73 10.29 -13.28
CA ARG A 81 -3.25 11.55 -13.90
C ARG A 81 -3.82 11.84 -15.29
N LYS A 82 -4.53 10.90 -15.90
CA LYS A 82 -5.15 11.07 -17.24
C LYS A 82 -6.61 11.54 -17.17
N ILE A 83 -7.12 11.80 -15.97
CA ILE A 83 -8.49 12.26 -15.68
C ILE A 83 -8.39 13.71 -15.19
#